data_AF-A0A1D2SG78-F1
#
_entry.id   AF-A0A1D2SG78-F1
#
_cell.length_a   1.000
_cell.length_b   1.000
_cell.length_c   1.000
_cell.angle_alpha   90.00
_cell.angle_beta   90.00
_cell.angle_gamma   90.00
#
_symmetry.space_group_name_H-M   'P 1'
#
loop_
_entity.id
_entity.type
_entity.pdbx_description
1 polymer ?
#
loop_
_entity_poly.entity_id
_entity_poly.type
_entity_poly.pdbx_seq_one_letter_code
_entity_poly.pdbx_strand_id
1 'polypeptide(L)'
;MAAAVASRGPQATDGALRVASLPRCAAMRPMARRASPCMPLHSLALCIALCIGAADAATPSPASPDAAASAQPGTASLPPALVDTLFSAGLIGRGEPVAAFDWTLETKRPTRPARRVRERFEGGGPDLPPGLSPVVHETLAPKPRGPRRGISVRGLTVVHPGDTVLDVQVQALQLPLSPGARFRLDYDEDGASLTQHCVVGASLAASTVHPEMPGSARTIECDGRGRYHGIPVRAGATVLYFERLGVFLEVEQHIDTPLGRLRGSTRVIDFEMARR
;
A
#
# COMPACT_ATOMS: atom_id res chain seq x y z
N MET A 1 -67.36 7.65 9.16
CA MET A 1 -66.81 8.36 10.34
C MET A 1 -65.90 7.40 11.10
N ALA A 2 -64.60 7.58 10.98
CA ALA A 2 -63.58 7.28 12.00
C ALA A 2 -62.25 7.85 11.45
N ALA A 3 -61.60 8.69 12.25
CA ALA A 3 -60.49 9.54 11.87
C ALA A 3 -59.18 9.09 12.53
N ALA A 4 -58.08 9.53 11.90
CA ALA A 4 -56.76 9.85 12.47
C ALA A 4 -55.92 8.65 13.00
N VAL A 5 -54.59 8.68 13.09
CA VAL A 5 -53.64 9.76 13.34
C VAL A 5 -52.28 9.37 12.71
N ALA A 6 -51.64 10.34 12.05
CA ALA A 6 -50.22 10.29 11.73
C ALA A 6 -49.40 10.80 12.93
N SER A 7 -48.40 10.05 13.38
CA SER A 7 -47.44 10.51 14.39
C SER A 7 -46.06 10.69 13.77
N ARG A 8 -45.57 11.94 13.81
CA ARG A 8 -44.21 12.36 13.50
C ARG A 8 -43.26 11.91 14.61
N GLY A 9 -42.18 11.22 14.23
CA GLY A 9 -41.01 10.98 15.09
C GLY A 9 -39.94 12.06 14.92
N PRO A 10 -39.08 12.31 15.93
CA PRO A 10 -38.36 13.56 16.11
C PRO A 10 -37.08 13.67 15.25
N GLN A 11 -36.78 14.91 14.87
CA GLN A 11 -35.50 15.34 14.34
C GLN A 11 -34.41 15.16 15.39
N ALA A 12 -33.39 14.36 15.07
CA ALA A 12 -32.13 14.31 15.82
C ALA A 12 -31.15 15.31 15.20
N THR A 13 -30.74 16.24 16.05
CA THR A 13 -29.87 17.39 15.82
C THR A 13 -28.46 17.02 15.37
N ASP A 14 -27.91 17.86 14.50
CA ASP A 14 -26.51 17.95 14.10
C ASP A 14 -25.56 17.87 15.30
N GLY A 15 -24.85 16.75 15.40
CA GLY A 15 -23.68 16.58 16.25
C GLY A 15 -22.54 16.10 15.38
N ALA A 16 -21.84 17.02 14.72
CA ALA A 16 -20.67 16.73 13.90
C ALA A 16 -19.49 16.28 14.78
N LEU A 17 -19.54 15.04 15.27
CA LEU A 17 -18.40 14.38 15.88
C LEU A 17 -17.45 13.93 14.76
N ARG A 18 -16.39 14.71 14.53
CA ARG A 18 -15.30 14.36 13.61
C ARG A 18 -14.55 13.13 14.13
N VAL A 19 -15.00 11.94 13.75
CA VAL A 19 -14.26 10.70 13.99
C VAL A 19 -13.08 10.65 13.02
N ALA A 20 -11.87 10.80 13.57
CA ALA A 20 -10.62 10.67 12.85
C ALA A 20 -10.56 9.29 12.17
N SER A 21 -10.46 9.31 10.85
CA SER A 21 -10.42 8.10 10.02
C SER A 21 -9.01 7.50 10.06
N LEU A 22 -8.94 6.20 10.32
CA LEU A 22 -7.71 5.42 10.25
C LEU A 22 -7.00 5.58 8.90
N PRO A 23 -5.68 5.83 8.86
CA PRO A 23 -4.90 5.78 7.64
C PRO A 23 -4.77 4.32 7.16
N ARG A 24 -4.75 4.11 5.83
CA ARG A 24 -3.87 3.07 5.28
C ARG A 24 -2.47 3.62 5.54
N CYS A 25 -1.64 2.85 6.21
CA CYS A 25 -0.28 3.19 6.61
C CYS A 25 0.45 3.76 5.39
N ALA A 26 0.61 5.09 5.42
CA ALA A 26 1.41 5.81 4.46
C ALA A 26 2.79 5.88 5.09
N ALA A 27 3.72 5.09 4.55
CA ALA A 27 5.12 5.09 4.90
C ALA A 27 5.63 6.51 5.23
N MET A 28 5.84 6.76 6.51
CA MET A 28 6.69 7.84 7.01
C MET A 28 7.88 7.20 7.71
N ARG A 29 9.06 7.59 7.25
CA ARG A 29 10.38 7.08 7.66
C ARG A 29 10.56 7.10 9.19
N PRO A 30 11.12 6.06 9.81
CA PRO A 30 11.61 6.17 11.17
C PRO A 30 12.92 6.98 11.19
N MET A 31 12.91 8.08 11.93
CA MET A 31 14.14 8.68 12.46
C MET A 31 14.74 7.69 13.46
N ALA A 32 15.96 7.23 13.20
CA ALA A 32 16.74 6.40 14.11
C ALA A 32 16.88 7.09 15.48
N ARG A 33 16.35 6.47 16.55
CA ARG A 33 16.69 6.83 17.93
C ARG A 33 17.69 5.82 18.48
N ARG A 34 18.91 6.30 18.71
CA ARG A 34 19.87 5.67 19.62
C ARG A 34 19.28 5.69 21.03
N ALA A 35 19.29 4.53 21.69
CA ALA A 35 19.02 4.42 23.11
C ALA A 35 20.22 4.96 23.92
N SER A 36 19.96 5.82 24.90
CA SER A 36 20.68 5.84 26.18
C SER A 36 19.87 6.59 27.25
N PRO A 37 19.99 6.23 28.53
CA PRO A 37 19.01 6.56 29.57
C PRO A 37 19.42 7.72 30.50
N CYS A 38 18.43 8.14 31.31
CA CYS A 38 18.51 8.80 32.63
C CYS A 38 18.53 10.35 32.73
N MET A 39 17.44 10.87 33.34
CA MET A 39 17.37 11.98 34.33
C MET A 39 17.40 13.46 33.84
N PRO A 40 16.87 14.45 34.62
CA PRO A 40 15.67 15.21 34.23
C PRO A 40 15.81 16.76 34.20
N LEU A 41 14.70 17.43 33.80
CA LEU A 41 14.22 18.79 34.20
C LEU A 41 15.16 20.01 33.99
N HIS A 42 14.83 20.90 33.03
CA HIS A 42 14.61 22.37 33.18
C HIS A 42 14.73 23.14 31.84
N SER A 43 13.89 24.19 31.72
CA SER A 43 14.06 25.46 31.00
C SER A 43 14.10 25.57 29.47
N LEU A 44 13.07 26.29 28.97
CA LEU A 44 13.15 27.49 28.10
C LEU A 44 14.52 27.83 27.50
N ALA A 45 14.56 28.06 26.18
CA ALA A 45 14.93 29.37 25.62
C ALA A 45 14.86 29.38 24.08
N LEU A 46 14.13 30.37 23.59
CA LEU A 46 14.23 31.00 22.29
C LEU A 46 15.63 31.66 22.14
N CYS A 47 16.34 31.44 21.04
CA CYS A 47 17.45 32.31 20.64
C CYS A 47 17.53 32.46 19.11
N ILE A 48 17.32 33.72 18.70
CA ILE A 48 17.64 34.30 17.40
C ILE A 48 19.05 34.90 17.51
N ALA A 49 19.93 34.66 16.53
CA ALA A 49 21.04 35.52 16.10
C ALA A 49 21.63 34.89 14.79
N LEU A 50 21.57 35.47 13.59
CA LEU A 50 22.19 36.69 13.03
C LEU A 50 23.73 36.74 13.16
N CYS A 51 24.44 36.56 12.03
CA CYS A 51 25.20 37.61 11.32
C CYS A 51 26.16 36.99 10.25
N ILE A 52 26.00 37.37 8.97
CA ILE A 52 26.83 38.28 8.15
C ILE A 52 28.10 37.64 7.55
N GLY A 53 28.15 37.63 6.22
CA GLY A 53 29.35 37.43 5.40
C GLY A 53 29.06 37.86 3.96
N ALA A 54 29.72 38.93 3.53
CA ALA A 54 29.42 39.72 2.34
C ALA A 54 29.98 39.15 1.01
N ALA A 55 29.31 39.55 -0.07
CA ALA A 55 29.80 39.89 -1.41
C ALA A 55 30.97 39.09 -2.01
N ASP A 56 30.70 38.39 -3.12
CA ASP A 56 31.31 38.78 -4.39
C ASP A 56 30.45 38.38 -5.58
N ALA A 57 30.40 39.26 -6.56
CA ALA A 57 29.66 39.12 -7.81
C ALA A 57 30.61 38.52 -8.86
N ALA A 58 30.33 37.30 -9.32
CA ALA A 58 30.97 36.74 -10.49
C ALA A 58 29.94 36.04 -11.38
N THR A 59 29.70 36.65 -12.53
CA THR A 59 28.89 36.18 -13.66
C THR A 59 29.37 34.81 -14.16
N PRO A 60 28.47 33.82 -14.36
CA PRO A 60 28.76 32.70 -15.25
C PRO A 60 28.07 32.89 -16.61
N SER A 61 28.90 32.89 -17.65
CA SER A 61 28.58 32.73 -19.07
C SER A 61 27.86 31.39 -19.33
N PRO A 62 26.99 31.28 -20.37
CA PRO A 62 26.19 30.08 -20.60
C PRO A 62 27.06 28.93 -21.13
N ALA A 63 27.34 27.95 -20.26
CA ALA A 63 27.86 26.65 -20.66
C ALA A 63 26.68 25.69 -20.91
N SER A 64 26.72 25.07 -22.08
CA SER A 64 25.78 24.12 -22.67
C SER A 64 25.19 23.08 -21.70
N PRO A 65 23.87 22.82 -21.71
CA PRO A 65 23.28 21.72 -20.97
C PRO A 65 23.31 20.43 -21.79
N ASP A 66 24.51 19.95 -22.13
CA ASP A 66 24.71 18.58 -22.64
C ASP A 66 25.59 17.82 -21.66
N ALA A 67 24.94 17.30 -20.63
CA ALA A 67 25.29 16.09 -19.89
C ALA A 67 24.40 16.03 -18.64
N ALA A 68 23.08 16.04 -18.83
CA ALA A 68 22.21 15.32 -17.91
C ALA A 68 22.52 13.84 -18.14
N ALA A 69 23.63 13.39 -17.56
CA ALA A 69 23.99 12.00 -17.48
C ALA A 69 22.78 11.28 -16.88
N SER A 70 22.13 10.50 -17.74
CA SER A 70 21.15 9.49 -17.41
C SER A 70 21.73 8.64 -16.29
N ALA A 71 21.46 9.02 -15.04
CA ALA A 71 21.63 8.13 -13.91
C ALA A 71 20.55 7.06 -14.10
N GLN A 72 20.89 6.01 -14.84
CA GLN A 72 20.21 4.73 -14.71
C GLN A 72 20.35 4.34 -13.23
N PRO A 73 19.25 4.29 -12.45
CA PRO A 73 19.33 3.65 -11.16
C PRO A 73 19.52 2.17 -11.48
N GLY A 74 20.72 1.67 -11.20
CA GLY A 74 20.96 0.24 -11.08
C GLY A 74 19.88 -0.36 -10.19
N THR A 75 19.49 -1.60 -10.51
CA THR A 75 18.67 -2.49 -9.69
C THR A 75 18.79 -2.14 -8.22
N ALA A 76 17.77 -1.49 -7.65
CA ALA A 76 17.76 -1.15 -6.25
C ALA A 76 17.87 -2.45 -5.45
N SER A 77 19.06 -2.74 -4.95
CA SER A 77 19.33 -3.96 -4.21
C SER A 77 18.64 -3.85 -2.86
N LEU A 78 17.71 -4.77 -2.60
CA LEU A 78 17.03 -4.84 -1.31
C LEU A 78 18.02 -5.31 -0.23
N PRO A 79 17.89 -4.83 1.01
CA PRO A 79 18.71 -5.34 2.11
C PRO A 79 18.57 -6.87 2.22
N PRO A 80 19.67 -7.64 2.37
CA PRO A 80 19.61 -9.10 2.39
C PRO A 80 18.62 -9.68 3.41
N ALA A 81 18.57 -9.10 4.63
CA ALA A 81 17.64 -9.51 5.67
C ALA A 81 16.16 -9.37 5.26
N LEU A 82 15.83 -8.36 4.45
CA LEU A 82 14.49 -8.16 3.91
C LEU A 82 14.18 -9.23 2.85
N VAL A 83 15.14 -9.57 2.00
CA VAL A 83 15.02 -10.64 1.00
C VAL A 83 14.77 -11.98 1.68
N ASP A 84 15.53 -12.32 2.73
CA ASP A 84 15.36 -13.57 3.49
C ASP A 84 13.98 -13.65 4.15
N THR A 85 13.50 -12.51 4.68
CA THR A 85 12.15 -12.41 5.26
C THR A 85 11.08 -12.65 4.20
N LEU A 86 11.21 -12.01 3.04
CA LEU A 86 10.29 -12.18 1.90
C LEU A 86 10.29 -13.62 1.36
N PHE A 87 11.47 -14.25 1.32
CA PHE A 87 11.62 -15.63 0.87
C PHE A 87 10.96 -16.60 1.87
N SER A 88 11.22 -16.41 3.17
CA SER A 88 10.62 -17.20 4.25
C SER A 88 9.10 -17.05 4.32
N ALA A 89 8.60 -15.85 4.01
CA ALA A 89 7.18 -15.53 3.87
C ALA A 89 6.52 -16.17 2.63
N GLY A 90 7.28 -16.82 1.74
CA GLY A 90 6.77 -17.40 0.49
C GLY A 90 6.34 -16.36 -0.56
N LEU A 91 6.69 -15.09 -0.35
CA LEU A 91 6.32 -13.99 -1.25
C LEU A 91 7.23 -13.92 -2.47
N ILE A 92 8.46 -14.41 -2.37
CA ILE A 92 9.43 -14.42 -3.47
C ILE A 92 10.13 -15.79 -3.61
N GLY A 93 10.81 -16.01 -4.74
CA GLY A 93 11.62 -17.20 -5.00
C GLY A 93 10.85 -18.42 -5.53
N ARG A 94 9.54 -18.50 -5.29
CA ARG A 94 8.63 -19.51 -5.85
C ARG A 94 7.43 -18.84 -6.52
N GLY A 95 6.74 -19.59 -7.38
CA GLY A 95 5.59 -19.12 -8.14
C GLY A 95 5.97 -18.38 -9.42
N GLU A 96 4.97 -17.78 -10.05
CA GLU A 96 5.12 -17.11 -11.34
C GLU A 96 5.94 -15.82 -11.19
N PRO A 97 6.78 -15.47 -12.19
CA PRO A 97 7.40 -14.15 -12.25
C PRO A 97 6.33 -13.08 -12.45
N VAL A 98 6.63 -11.85 -12.03
CA VAL A 98 5.74 -10.71 -12.27
C VAL A 98 5.81 -10.33 -13.75
N ALA A 99 4.67 -10.17 -14.41
CA ALA A 99 4.62 -9.71 -15.79
C ALA A 99 4.83 -8.19 -15.87
N ALA A 100 5.27 -7.70 -17.04
CA ALA A 100 5.30 -6.27 -17.32
C ALA A 100 3.92 -5.80 -17.81
N PHE A 101 3.36 -4.78 -17.16
CA PHE A 101 2.06 -4.20 -17.48
C PHE A 101 1.92 -2.80 -16.84
N ASP A 102 0.93 -2.04 -17.29
CA ASP A 102 0.49 -0.78 -16.69
C ASP A 102 -0.98 -0.93 -16.29
N TRP A 103 -1.34 -0.40 -15.12
CA TRP A 103 -2.75 -0.30 -14.75
C TRP A 103 -3.06 1.00 -14.03
N THR A 104 -4.31 1.42 -14.12
CA THR A 104 -4.84 2.49 -13.28
C THR A 104 -5.85 1.91 -12.30
N LEU A 105 -5.59 2.15 -11.01
CA LEU A 105 -6.44 1.73 -9.91
C LEU A 105 -7.24 2.91 -9.38
N GLU A 106 -8.54 2.70 -9.16
CA GLU A 106 -9.40 3.61 -8.39
C GLU A 106 -9.74 2.98 -7.04
N THR A 107 -9.31 3.62 -5.95
CA THR A 107 -9.64 3.21 -4.59
C THR A 107 -10.69 4.15 -4.00
N LYS A 108 -11.81 3.60 -3.54
CA LYS A 108 -12.84 4.31 -2.79
C LYS A 108 -12.76 3.96 -1.31
N ARG A 109 -12.83 4.97 -0.45
CA ARG A 109 -12.90 4.83 1.00
C ARG A 109 -14.07 5.64 1.54
N PRO A 110 -14.64 5.27 2.71
CA PRO A 110 -15.68 6.09 3.33
C PRO A 110 -15.13 7.48 3.62
N THR A 111 -15.96 8.50 3.44
CA THR A 111 -15.66 9.91 3.80
C THR A 111 -14.38 10.50 3.16
N ARG A 112 -13.86 9.88 2.10
CA ARG A 112 -12.69 10.33 1.35
C ARG A 112 -13.00 10.36 -0.15
N PRO A 113 -12.47 11.34 -0.90
CA PRO A 113 -12.52 11.30 -2.35
C PRO A 113 -11.89 10.02 -2.90
N ALA A 114 -12.38 9.55 -4.05
CA ALA A 114 -11.74 8.45 -4.75
C ALA A 114 -10.30 8.80 -5.09
N ARG A 115 -9.38 7.88 -4.82
CA ARG A 115 -7.97 8.02 -5.16
C ARG A 115 -7.71 7.26 -6.45
N ARG A 116 -7.06 7.91 -7.41
CA ARG A 116 -6.60 7.26 -8.64
C ARG A 116 -5.09 7.17 -8.65
N VAL A 117 -4.59 6.01 -9.01
CA VAL A 117 -3.16 5.70 -9.07
C VAL A 117 -2.90 4.99 -10.37
N ARG A 118 -1.79 5.36 -11.03
CA ARG A 118 -1.21 4.56 -12.09
C ARG A 118 0.00 3.81 -11.53
N GLU A 119 0.10 2.53 -11.84
CA GLU A 119 1.26 1.70 -11.51
C GLU A 119 1.76 1.01 -12.78
N ARG A 120 3.05 1.18 -13.06
CA ARG A 120 3.71 0.52 -14.19
C ARG A 120 4.72 -0.47 -13.66
N PHE A 121 4.48 -1.74 -13.91
CA PHE A 121 5.35 -2.86 -13.59
C PHE A 121 6.27 -3.13 -14.77
N GLU A 122 7.58 -3.13 -14.52
CA GLU A 122 8.60 -3.44 -15.53
C GLU A 122 8.78 -4.96 -15.71
N GLY A 123 8.06 -5.78 -14.92
CA GLY A 123 8.19 -7.23 -14.89
C GLY A 123 9.35 -7.73 -14.02
N GLY A 124 9.45 -9.04 -13.84
CA GLY A 124 10.60 -9.69 -13.22
C GLY A 124 11.75 -9.83 -14.23
N GLY A 125 12.95 -9.39 -13.83
CA GLY A 125 14.18 -9.59 -14.60
C GLY A 125 15.00 -10.78 -14.10
N PRO A 126 16.03 -11.22 -14.85
CA PRO A 126 16.90 -12.35 -14.43
C PRO A 126 17.62 -12.08 -13.10
N ASP A 127 17.85 -10.81 -12.77
CA ASP A 127 18.57 -10.38 -11.57
C ASP A 127 17.66 -10.22 -10.34
N LEU A 128 16.37 -10.52 -10.46
CA LEU A 128 15.40 -10.40 -9.38
C LEU A 128 14.75 -11.76 -9.05
N PRO A 129 14.67 -12.13 -7.76
CA PRO A 129 13.86 -13.27 -7.34
C PRO A 129 12.43 -13.19 -7.90
N PRO A 130 11.85 -14.31 -8.38
CA PRO A 130 10.45 -14.37 -8.79
C PRO A 130 9.54 -13.76 -7.72
N GLY A 131 8.59 -12.91 -8.14
CA GLY A 131 7.71 -12.17 -7.23
C GLY A 131 8.13 -10.73 -6.97
N LEU A 132 9.35 -10.33 -7.34
CA LEU A 132 9.78 -8.93 -7.36
C LEU A 132 9.64 -8.32 -8.75
N SER A 133 9.31 -7.03 -8.79
CA SER A 133 9.33 -6.24 -10.03
C SER A 133 9.59 -4.77 -9.75
N PRO A 134 10.43 -4.07 -10.53
CA PRO A 134 10.49 -2.62 -10.49
C PRO A 134 9.12 -2.05 -10.85
N VAL A 135 8.68 -1.06 -10.08
CA VAL A 135 7.38 -0.42 -10.27
C VAL A 135 7.52 1.10 -10.23
N VAL A 136 6.78 1.78 -11.10
CA VAL A 136 6.60 3.23 -11.06
C VAL A 136 5.18 3.53 -10.58
N HIS A 137 5.08 4.24 -9.46
CA HIS A 137 3.82 4.66 -8.84
C HIS A 137 3.57 6.14 -9.09
N GLU A 138 2.45 6.48 -9.72
CA GLU A 138 1.98 7.86 -9.90
C GLU A 138 0.61 8.04 -9.25
N THR A 139 0.40 9.10 -8.47
CA THR A 139 -0.95 9.44 -7.98
C THR A 139 -1.58 10.43 -8.95
N LEU A 140 -2.71 10.10 -9.54
CA LEU A 140 -3.41 10.93 -10.52
C LEU A 140 -4.48 11.82 -9.86
N ALA A 141 -5.14 11.32 -8.83
CA ALA A 141 -6.19 12.03 -8.11
C ALA A 141 -6.23 11.61 -6.63
N PRO A 142 -6.74 12.45 -5.70
CA PRO A 142 -7.31 13.79 -5.92
C PRO A 142 -6.26 14.90 -6.07
N LYS A 143 -5.04 14.70 -5.54
CA LYS A 143 -3.91 15.62 -5.72
C LYS A 143 -2.82 14.88 -6.48
N PRO A 144 -2.52 15.27 -7.74
CA PRO A 144 -1.47 14.63 -8.51
C PRO A 144 -0.13 14.63 -7.77
N ARG A 145 0.59 13.52 -7.84
CA ARG A 145 1.97 13.39 -7.36
C ARG A 145 2.74 12.62 -8.42
N GLY A 146 3.89 13.19 -8.79
CA GLY A 146 4.76 12.63 -9.82
C GLY A 146 5.22 11.20 -9.54
N PRO A 147 5.84 10.56 -10.55
CA PRO A 147 6.21 9.16 -10.50
C PRO A 147 7.24 8.90 -9.39
N ARG A 148 7.03 7.82 -8.62
CA ARG A 148 7.96 7.31 -7.61
C ARG A 148 8.32 5.88 -7.97
N ARG A 149 9.62 5.61 -8.03
CA ARG A 149 10.15 4.27 -8.32
C ARG A 149 10.35 3.49 -7.02
N GLY A 150 10.13 2.18 -7.09
CA GLY A 150 10.43 1.23 -6.02
C GLY A 150 10.43 -0.19 -6.56
N ILE A 151 10.60 -1.16 -5.66
CA ILE A 151 10.45 -2.58 -5.99
C ILE A 151 9.13 -3.07 -5.41
N SER A 152 8.22 -3.52 -6.26
CA SER A 152 6.99 -4.18 -5.83
C SER A 152 7.27 -5.61 -5.41
N VAL A 153 6.66 -6.02 -4.31
CA VAL A 153 6.55 -7.42 -3.89
C VAL A 153 5.16 -7.91 -4.30
N ARG A 154 5.06 -8.55 -5.47
CA ARG A 154 3.83 -9.12 -6.03
C ARG A 154 2.61 -8.19 -6.00
N GLY A 155 2.78 -6.88 -6.14
CA GLY A 155 1.69 -5.90 -6.07
C GLY A 155 1.10 -5.66 -4.66
N LEU A 156 1.58 -6.34 -3.62
CA LEU A 156 1.09 -6.19 -2.25
C LEU A 156 1.65 -4.94 -1.56
N THR A 157 2.95 -4.72 -1.76
CA THR A 157 3.66 -3.57 -1.19
C THR A 157 4.78 -3.12 -2.12
N VAL A 158 5.24 -1.89 -1.91
CA VAL A 158 6.39 -1.31 -2.62
C VAL A 158 7.45 -1.00 -1.58
N VAL A 159 8.59 -1.68 -1.69
CA VAL A 159 9.76 -1.44 -0.87
C VAL A 159 10.70 -0.43 -1.55
N HIS A 160 11.24 0.47 -0.75
CA HIS A 160 12.15 1.53 -1.18
C HIS A 160 13.55 1.28 -0.60
N PRO A 161 14.61 1.90 -1.15
CA PRO A 161 16.00 1.67 -0.74
C PRO A 161 16.36 1.96 0.74
N GLY A 162 15.43 2.40 1.57
CA GLY A 162 15.63 2.61 3.01
C GLY A 162 14.77 1.72 3.91
N ASP A 163 13.93 0.86 3.33
CA ASP A 163 13.02 0.00 4.09
C ASP A 163 13.80 -1.22 4.60
N THR A 164 13.71 -1.49 5.90
CA THR A 164 14.49 -2.55 6.57
C THR A 164 13.62 -3.65 7.16
N VAL A 165 12.31 -3.40 7.32
CA VAL A 165 11.33 -4.33 7.91
C VAL A 165 10.03 -4.21 7.12
N LEU A 166 9.27 -5.31 7.03
CA LEU A 166 7.89 -5.30 6.56
C LEU A 166 6.96 -5.20 7.76
N ASP A 167 5.96 -4.31 7.66
CA ASP A 167 4.91 -4.17 8.68
C ASP A 167 3.91 -5.36 8.66
N VAL A 168 4.12 -6.32 7.75
CA VAL A 168 3.27 -7.50 7.54
C VAL A 168 4.11 -8.76 7.54
N GLN A 169 3.78 -9.69 8.43
CA GLN A 169 4.30 -11.04 8.39
C GLN A 169 3.31 -11.96 7.69
N VAL A 170 3.83 -12.81 6.80
CA VAL A 170 3.03 -13.80 6.08
C VAL A 170 3.48 -15.19 6.51
N GLN A 171 2.53 -16.04 6.85
CA GLN A 171 2.80 -17.40 7.31
C GLN A 171 2.08 -18.43 6.47
N ALA A 172 2.80 -19.49 6.10
CA ALA A 172 2.32 -20.63 5.32
C ALA A 172 1.77 -20.29 3.92
N LEU A 173 2.08 -19.11 3.37
CA LEU A 173 1.83 -18.83 1.96
C LEU A 173 2.71 -19.73 1.09
N GLN A 174 2.10 -20.43 0.15
CA GLN A 174 2.80 -21.29 -0.80
C GLN A 174 2.29 -20.98 -2.20
N LEU A 175 3.22 -20.69 -3.10
CA LEU A 175 2.95 -20.46 -4.52
C LEU A 175 3.47 -21.64 -5.35
N PRO A 176 2.76 -22.05 -6.42
CA PRO A 176 1.48 -21.52 -6.90
C PRO A 176 0.30 -21.82 -5.95
N LEU A 177 -0.71 -20.94 -5.94
CA LEU A 177 -1.87 -21.09 -5.03
C LEU A 177 -2.74 -22.27 -5.45
N SER A 178 -3.02 -23.16 -4.50
CA SER A 178 -3.99 -24.24 -4.67
C SER A 178 -5.35 -23.87 -4.08
N PRO A 179 -6.48 -24.29 -4.68
CA PRO A 179 -7.81 -24.12 -4.07
C PRO A 179 -7.86 -24.67 -2.64
N GLY A 180 -8.44 -23.90 -1.72
CA GLY A 180 -8.54 -24.27 -0.31
C GLY A 180 -7.25 -24.08 0.50
N ALA A 181 -6.14 -23.67 -0.12
CA ALA A 181 -4.91 -23.32 0.60
C ALA A 181 -5.20 -22.20 1.61
N ARG A 182 -4.50 -22.27 2.75
CA ARG A 182 -4.68 -21.34 3.86
C ARG A 182 -3.35 -20.72 4.24
N PHE A 183 -3.37 -19.43 4.53
CA PHE A 183 -2.22 -18.70 5.03
C PHE A 183 -2.68 -17.61 6.00
N ARG A 184 -1.75 -17.03 6.74
CA ARG A 184 -2.03 -16.00 7.75
C ARG A 184 -1.24 -14.74 7.46
N LEU A 185 -1.88 -13.60 7.69
CA LEU A 185 -1.28 -12.28 7.66
C LEU A 185 -1.32 -11.70 9.06
N ASP A 186 -0.18 -11.30 9.58
CA ASP A 186 -0.06 -10.61 10.87
C ASP A 186 0.50 -9.20 10.61
N TYR A 187 -0.28 -8.19 10.95
CA TYR A 187 0.07 -6.78 10.88
C TYR A 187 0.37 -6.28 12.28
N ASP A 188 1.50 -5.59 12.44
CA ASP A 188 1.87 -4.95 13.71
C ASP A 188 2.59 -3.63 13.43
N GLU A 189 2.00 -2.54 13.88
CA GLU A 189 2.56 -1.19 13.81
C GLU A 189 2.18 -0.43 15.10
N ASP A 190 2.90 0.62 15.44
CA ASP A 190 2.69 1.40 16.66
C ASP A 190 1.20 1.76 16.91
N GLY A 191 0.61 1.03 17.86
CA GLY A 191 -0.78 1.21 18.28
C GLY A 191 -1.81 0.47 17.43
N ALA A 192 -1.43 -0.35 16.46
CA ALA A 192 -2.33 -1.12 15.62
C ALA A 192 -1.82 -2.56 15.42
N SER A 193 -2.69 -3.55 15.64
CA SER A 193 -2.38 -4.93 15.30
C SER A 193 -3.57 -5.62 14.68
N LEU A 194 -3.33 -6.51 13.73
CA LEU A 194 -4.39 -7.24 13.04
C LEU A 194 -3.85 -8.61 12.60
N THR A 195 -4.55 -9.68 12.99
CA THR A 195 -4.28 -11.02 12.44
C THR A 195 -5.44 -11.40 11.54
N GLN A 196 -5.14 -11.78 10.29
CA GLN A 196 -6.10 -12.27 9.31
C GLN A 196 -5.74 -13.68 8.85
N HIS A 197 -6.74 -14.54 8.77
CA HIS A 197 -6.67 -15.85 8.14
C HIS A 197 -7.24 -15.75 6.74
N CYS A 198 -6.48 -16.22 5.75
CA CYS A 198 -6.85 -16.17 4.35
C CYS A 198 -7.08 -17.56 3.80
N VAL A 199 -8.11 -17.71 2.96
CA VAL A 199 -8.45 -18.96 2.28
C VAL A 199 -8.56 -18.72 0.79
N VAL A 200 -7.81 -19.51 0.01
CA VAL A 200 -7.86 -19.47 -1.46
C VAL A 200 -9.16 -20.11 -1.95
N GLY A 201 -9.93 -19.36 -2.72
CA GLY A 201 -11.20 -19.76 -3.29
C GLY A 201 -11.11 -20.21 -4.75
N ALA A 202 -12.18 -19.92 -5.49
CA ALA A 202 -12.33 -20.32 -6.89
C ALA A 202 -11.42 -19.52 -7.83
N SER A 203 -11.20 -20.09 -9.01
CA SER A 203 -10.63 -19.35 -10.14
C SER A 203 -11.73 -18.65 -10.93
N LEU A 204 -11.45 -17.44 -11.40
CA LEU A 204 -12.29 -16.66 -12.29
C LEU A 204 -11.43 -16.11 -13.44
N ALA A 205 -12.06 -15.75 -14.56
CA ALA A 205 -11.34 -15.12 -15.65
C ALA A 205 -10.91 -13.71 -15.24
N ALA A 206 -9.65 -13.34 -15.45
CA ALA A 206 -9.15 -12.00 -15.14
C ALA A 206 -9.91 -10.91 -15.91
N SER A 207 -10.47 -11.26 -17.08
CA SER A 207 -11.33 -10.40 -17.89
C SER A 207 -12.62 -9.94 -17.19
N THR A 208 -13.06 -10.59 -16.11
CA THR A 208 -14.18 -10.09 -15.31
C THR A 208 -13.80 -8.89 -14.44
N VAL A 209 -12.49 -8.66 -14.21
CA VAL A 209 -11.98 -7.49 -13.51
C VAL A 209 -11.79 -6.34 -14.48
N HIS A 210 -11.14 -6.59 -15.62
CA HIS A 210 -11.02 -5.64 -16.72
C HIS A 210 -10.87 -6.41 -18.05
N PRO A 211 -11.57 -6.05 -19.13
CA PRO A 211 -11.64 -6.86 -20.36
C PRO A 211 -10.30 -7.24 -20.98
N GLU A 212 -9.30 -6.36 -20.86
CA GLU A 212 -7.96 -6.55 -21.42
C GLU A 212 -7.02 -7.39 -20.55
N MET A 213 -7.43 -7.76 -19.32
CA MET A 213 -6.59 -8.56 -18.43
C MET A 213 -6.53 -10.03 -18.87
N PRO A 214 -5.33 -10.59 -19.07
CA PRO A 214 -5.17 -11.96 -19.55
C PRO A 214 -5.27 -13.00 -18.41
N GLY A 215 -5.71 -14.20 -18.77
CA GLY A 215 -5.64 -15.38 -17.91
C GLY A 215 -6.70 -15.43 -16.80
N SER A 216 -6.33 -16.04 -15.68
CA SER A 216 -7.18 -16.31 -14.53
C SER A 216 -6.72 -15.52 -13.29
N ALA A 217 -7.67 -15.30 -12.38
CA ALA A 217 -7.42 -14.84 -11.04
C ALA A 217 -8.02 -15.81 -10.01
N ARG A 218 -7.30 -16.05 -8.91
CA ARG A 218 -7.84 -16.76 -7.75
C ARG A 218 -8.43 -15.77 -6.77
N THR A 219 -9.63 -16.04 -6.27
CA THR A 219 -10.16 -15.30 -5.13
C THR A 219 -9.49 -15.76 -3.85
N ILE A 220 -9.31 -14.84 -2.91
CA ILE A 220 -8.78 -15.10 -1.59
C ILE A 220 -9.61 -14.28 -0.63
N GLU A 221 -10.29 -14.97 0.28
CA GLU A 221 -11.05 -14.32 1.34
C GLU A 221 -10.20 -14.32 2.61
N CYS A 222 -10.01 -13.15 3.19
CA CYS A 222 -9.28 -12.96 4.43
C CYS A 222 -10.24 -12.41 5.50
N ASP A 223 -10.24 -13.00 6.68
CA ASP A 223 -11.00 -12.52 7.83
C ASP A 223 -10.11 -12.50 9.08
N GLY A 224 -10.34 -11.52 9.95
CA GLY A 224 -9.43 -11.29 11.04
C GLY A 224 -9.94 -10.37 12.13
N ARG A 225 -9.14 -10.28 13.20
CA ARG A 225 -9.42 -9.48 14.38
C ARG A 225 -8.15 -8.83 14.88
N GLY A 226 -8.32 -7.68 15.49
CA GLY A 226 -7.20 -6.85 15.89
C GLY A 226 -7.59 -5.72 16.81
N ARG A 227 -6.68 -4.77 16.95
CA ARG A 227 -6.89 -3.51 17.66
C ARG A 227 -6.32 -2.36 16.85
N TYR A 228 -6.96 -1.21 16.96
CA TYR A 228 -6.43 0.04 16.46
C TYR A 228 -6.58 1.13 17.52
N HIS A 229 -5.45 1.69 17.96
CA HIS A 229 -5.32 2.61 19.09
C HIS A 229 -6.17 2.18 20.30
N GLY A 230 -6.11 0.88 20.64
CA GLY A 230 -6.86 0.26 21.74
C GLY A 230 -8.31 -0.14 21.41
N ILE A 231 -8.86 0.27 20.26
CA ILE A 231 -10.22 -0.07 19.83
C ILE A 231 -10.20 -1.46 19.19
N PRO A 232 -11.01 -2.43 19.67
CA PRO A 232 -11.10 -3.73 19.03
C PRO A 232 -11.76 -3.60 17.65
N VAL A 233 -11.17 -4.27 16.66
CA VAL A 233 -11.67 -4.28 15.29
C VAL A 233 -11.80 -5.70 14.75
N ARG A 234 -12.76 -5.91 13.86
CA ARG A 234 -12.78 -7.07 12.97
C ARG A 234 -12.56 -6.58 11.55
N ALA A 235 -11.75 -7.26 10.77
CA ALA A 235 -11.49 -6.88 9.40
C ALA A 235 -11.74 -8.06 8.48
N GLY A 236 -12.20 -7.77 7.27
CA GLY A 236 -12.22 -8.75 6.20
C GLY A 236 -11.81 -8.11 4.88
N ALA A 237 -11.21 -8.89 4.00
CA ALA A 237 -10.75 -8.44 2.70
C ALA A 237 -10.92 -9.54 1.66
N THR A 238 -11.23 -9.11 0.44
CA THR A 238 -11.22 -9.97 -0.74
C THR A 238 -10.03 -9.54 -1.60
N VAL A 239 -9.15 -10.49 -1.86
CA VAL A 239 -7.93 -10.31 -2.64
C VAL A 239 -8.01 -11.21 -3.88
N LEU A 240 -7.53 -10.70 -5.01
CA LEU A 240 -7.36 -11.48 -6.23
C LEU A 240 -5.88 -11.74 -6.47
N TYR A 241 -5.51 -12.98 -6.76
CA TYR A 241 -4.18 -13.32 -7.28
C TYR A 241 -4.27 -13.58 -8.78
N PHE A 242 -3.69 -12.70 -9.60
CA PHE A 242 -3.67 -12.83 -11.06
C PHE A 242 -2.50 -13.72 -11.48
N GLU A 243 -2.79 -14.98 -11.82
CA GLU A 243 -1.77 -16.00 -12.11
C GLU A 243 -0.87 -15.59 -13.28
N ARG A 244 -1.44 -14.99 -14.34
CA ARG A 244 -0.68 -14.53 -15.52
C ARG A 244 0.16 -13.28 -15.26
N LEU A 245 -0.19 -12.47 -14.26
CA LEU A 245 0.54 -11.25 -13.92
C LEU A 245 1.51 -11.47 -12.75
N GLY A 246 1.33 -12.53 -11.95
CA GLY A 246 2.14 -12.83 -10.78
C GLY A 246 1.92 -11.88 -9.59
N VAL A 247 0.80 -11.16 -9.56
CA VAL A 247 0.50 -10.12 -8.55
C VAL A 247 -0.84 -10.34 -7.84
N PHE A 248 -0.91 -9.83 -6.61
CA PHE A 248 -2.11 -9.73 -5.81
C PHE A 248 -2.74 -8.33 -5.92
N LEU A 249 -4.06 -8.25 -5.79
CA LEU A 249 -4.80 -7.01 -5.70
C LEU A 249 -5.92 -7.15 -4.66
N GLU A 250 -5.90 -6.30 -3.63
CA GLU A 250 -7.05 -6.18 -2.72
C GLU A 250 -8.17 -5.38 -3.40
N VAL A 251 -9.28 -6.05 -3.70
CA VAL A 251 -10.42 -5.46 -4.41
C VAL A 251 -11.51 -4.96 -3.47
N GLU A 252 -11.65 -5.59 -2.30
CA GLU A 252 -12.58 -5.17 -1.26
C GLU A 252 -11.95 -5.32 0.11
N GLN A 253 -12.32 -4.42 1.02
CA GLN A 253 -11.99 -4.53 2.43
C GLN A 253 -13.10 -3.92 3.28
N HIS A 254 -13.27 -4.44 4.48
CA HIS A 254 -14.11 -3.84 5.50
C HIS A 254 -13.48 -3.94 6.87
N ILE A 255 -13.78 -2.96 7.71
CA ILE A 255 -13.40 -2.93 9.11
C ILE A 255 -14.66 -2.63 9.93
N ASP A 256 -14.96 -3.52 10.85
CA ASP A 256 -16.01 -3.41 11.84
C ASP A 256 -15.43 -2.89 13.15
N THR A 257 -15.98 -1.77 13.61
CA THR A 257 -15.67 -1.14 14.90
C THR A 257 -16.95 -1.05 15.72
N PRO A 258 -16.88 -0.75 17.03
CA PRO A 258 -18.06 -0.42 17.82
C PRO A 258 -18.87 0.76 17.27
N LEU A 259 -18.25 1.64 16.47
CA LEU A 259 -18.87 2.81 15.86
C LEU A 259 -19.54 2.51 14.51
N GLY A 260 -19.41 1.28 13.99
CA GLY A 260 -19.98 0.84 12.73
C GLY A 260 -18.96 0.23 11.77
N ARG A 261 -19.45 -0.07 10.55
CA ARG A 261 -18.70 -0.72 9.48
C ARG A 261 -18.18 0.30 8.46
N LEU A 262 -16.88 0.27 8.22
CA LEU A 262 -16.22 1.00 7.15
C LEU A 262 -15.90 0.04 6.00
N ARG A 263 -16.19 0.43 4.75
CA ARG A 263 -15.91 -0.37 3.55
C ARG A 263 -15.05 0.39 2.56
N GLY A 264 -13.99 -0.25 2.08
CA GLY A 264 -13.16 0.23 0.99
C GLY A 264 -13.23 -0.72 -0.20
N SER A 265 -12.97 -0.19 -1.39
CA SER A 265 -12.88 -0.99 -2.61
C SER A 265 -11.80 -0.45 -3.53
N THR A 266 -11.19 -1.33 -4.31
CA THR A 266 -10.27 -0.99 -5.39
C THR A 266 -10.78 -1.58 -6.69
N ARG A 267 -10.74 -0.79 -7.77
CA ARG A 267 -11.10 -1.24 -9.12
C ARG A 267 -9.98 -0.94 -10.08
N VAL A 268 -9.76 -1.84 -11.04
CA VAL A 268 -8.94 -1.57 -12.21
C VAL A 268 -9.81 -0.79 -13.19
N ILE A 269 -9.44 0.44 -13.51
CA ILE A 269 -10.19 1.31 -14.43
C ILE A 269 -9.51 1.47 -15.79
N ASP A 270 -8.25 1.04 -15.89
CA ASP A 270 -7.45 1.02 -17.11
C ASP A 270 -6.37 -0.05 -16.94
N PHE A 271 -6.01 -0.73 -18.02
CA PHE A 271 -5.02 -1.81 -18.01
C PHE A 271 -4.40 -1.97 -19.41
N GLU A 272 -3.08 -2.07 -19.49
CA GLU A 272 -2.37 -2.39 -20.73
C GLU A 272 -1.22 -3.37 -20.42
N MET A 273 -1.10 -4.43 -21.21
CA MET A 273 0.10 -5.27 -21.18
C MET A 273 1.28 -4.53 -21.80
N ALA A 274 2.46 -4.62 -21.20
CA ALA A 274 3.66 -4.08 -21.83
C ALA A 274 3.87 -4.76 -23.19
N ARG A 275 4.04 -3.95 -24.23
CA ARG A 275 4.40 -4.46 -25.57
C ARG A 275 5.81 -5.04 -25.49
N ARG A 276 5.94 -6.31 -25.87
CA ARG A 276 7.23 -6.99 -25.97
C ARG A 276 7.97 -6.60 -27.23
#